data_AF-A0AAU9XGR1-F1
#
_entry.id   AF-A0AAU9XGR1-F1
#
_cell.length_a   1.000
_cell.length_b   1.000
_cell.length_c   1.000
_cell.angle_alpha   90.00
_cell.angle_beta   90.00
_cell.angle_gamma   90.00
#
_symmetry.space_group_name_H-M   'P 1'
#
loop_
_entity.id
_entity.type
_entity.pdbx_description
1 polymer ?
#
loop_
_entity_poly.entity_id
_entity_poly.type
_entity_poly.pdbx_seq_one_letter_code
_entity_poly.pdbx_strand_id
1 'polypeptide(L)'
;FLIYFGRNPNFVWSNDHDIVMCREVLQIEPYQFKIRSPERRQAWESLAEKLNENSCPKFRVTARSVRDRYNLLTQKMAAKLKSEEKASGIQVETSELDDLLEEILEKEKAAKEKLESDNQNDKAAAKDMRKKALERMGQTAKRKKESDDSVPKNLKKKSRRSTSDAVEYLKERADKEIGLKEQELELRKKEQENIKEREREKNQNQENLISTMVKQQQQQQQMMMMMINQQQQQSQAFLAFMQKYVPK
;
A
#
# COMPACT_ATOMS: atom_id res chain seq x y z
N PHE A 1 -24.51 -1.94 -51.10
CA PHE A 1 -24.04 -0.86 -50.22
C PHE A 1 -23.48 -1.48 -48.95
N LEU A 2 -22.18 -1.73 -48.90
CA LEU A 2 -21.49 -2.09 -47.66
C LEU A 2 -21.30 -0.80 -46.86
N ILE A 3 -22.10 -0.62 -45.83
CA ILE A 3 -21.92 0.47 -44.87
C ILE A 3 -20.64 0.16 -44.10
N TYR A 4 -19.55 0.82 -44.49
CA TYR A 4 -18.37 0.96 -43.66
C TYR A 4 -18.78 1.72 -42.40
N PHE A 5 -19.14 0.99 -41.34
CA PHE A 5 -19.08 1.52 -39.99
C PHE A 5 -17.60 1.76 -39.68
N GLY A 6 -17.15 2.99 -39.89
CA GLY A 6 -15.82 3.46 -39.50
C GLY A 6 -15.62 3.34 -37.99
N ARG A 7 -15.20 2.16 -37.53
CA ARG A 7 -14.56 1.96 -36.22
C ARG A 7 -13.04 1.97 -36.43
N ASN A 8 -12.38 3.07 -36.06
CA ASN A 8 -11.21 3.21 -35.14
C ASN A 8 -10.33 4.46 -35.43
N PRO A 9 -9.44 4.96 -34.50
CA PRO A 9 -8.83 4.23 -33.37
C PRO A 9 -8.77 4.96 -32.00
N ASN A 10 -8.33 4.23 -30.96
CA ASN A 10 -8.21 4.67 -29.56
C ASN A 10 -7.44 6.00 -29.38
N PHE A 11 -7.95 6.88 -28.51
CA PHE A 11 -7.18 8.03 -28.00
C PHE A 11 -5.88 7.53 -27.35
N VAL A 12 -4.76 8.14 -27.70
CA VAL A 12 -3.43 7.79 -27.16
C VAL A 12 -2.89 8.99 -26.40
N TRP A 13 -2.46 8.74 -25.16
CA TRP A 13 -1.81 9.74 -24.34
C TRP A 13 -0.42 10.09 -24.89
N SER A 14 -0.17 11.38 -25.14
CA SER A 14 1.17 11.92 -25.39
C SER A 14 1.68 12.68 -24.17
N ASN A 15 2.95 13.08 -24.19
CA ASN A 15 3.55 13.89 -23.12
C ASN A 15 2.79 15.21 -22.90
N ASP A 16 2.41 15.92 -23.97
CA ASP A 16 1.62 17.16 -23.87
C ASP A 16 0.24 16.93 -23.19
N HIS A 17 -0.39 15.78 -23.47
CA HIS A 17 -1.64 15.41 -22.80
C HIS A 17 -1.42 15.16 -21.31
N ASP A 18 -0.30 14.53 -20.94
CA ASP A 18 0.05 14.27 -19.55
C ASP A 18 0.33 15.57 -18.79
N ILE A 19 1.05 16.52 -19.41
CA ILE A 19 1.32 17.84 -18.82
C ILE A 19 0.01 18.58 -18.53
N VAL A 20 -0.87 18.71 -19.54
CA VAL A 20 -2.15 19.40 -19.36
C VAL A 20 -3.02 18.69 -18.33
N MET A 21 -3.04 17.35 -18.34
CA MET A 21 -3.76 16.57 -17.33
C MET A 21 -3.24 16.83 -15.92
N CYS A 22 -1.92 16.84 -15.71
CA CYS A 22 -1.33 17.09 -14.40
C CYS A 22 -1.62 18.51 -13.90
N ARG A 23 -1.57 19.51 -14.78
CA ARG A 23 -1.97 20.91 -14.45
C ARG A 23 -3.43 20.98 -13.99
N GLU A 24 -4.34 20.34 -14.72
CA GLU A 24 -5.77 20.30 -14.33
C GLU A 24 -6.01 19.52 -13.03
N VAL A 25 -5.23 18.46 -12.77
CA VAL A 25 -5.27 17.72 -11.50
C VAL A 25 -4.85 18.61 -10.34
N LEU A 26 -3.82 19.44 -10.50
CA LEU A 26 -3.38 20.39 -9.48
C LEU A 26 -4.42 21.50 -9.21
N GLN A 27 -5.31 21.78 -10.18
CA GLN A 27 -6.36 22.77 -9.99
C GLN A 27 -7.63 22.21 -9.34
N ILE A 28 -8.01 20.98 -9.70
CA ILE A 28 -9.24 20.33 -9.17
C ILE A 28 -8.96 19.59 -7.86
N GLU A 29 -7.70 19.16 -7.67
CA GLU A 29 -7.20 18.44 -6.51
C GLU A 29 -8.09 17.26 -6.07
N PRO A 30 -8.43 16.30 -6.97
CA PRO A 30 -9.36 15.21 -6.63
C PRO A 30 -8.91 14.34 -5.46
N TYR A 31 -7.61 14.34 -5.15
CA TYR A 31 -7.01 13.58 -4.06
C TYR A 31 -7.36 14.11 -2.65
N GLN A 32 -7.84 15.36 -2.52
CA GLN A 32 -8.26 15.94 -1.24
C GLN A 32 -9.53 15.30 -0.65
N PHE A 33 -10.35 14.70 -1.50
CA PHE A 33 -11.61 14.10 -1.08
C PHE A 33 -11.41 12.66 -0.57
N LYS A 34 -12.24 12.25 0.40
CA LYS A 34 -12.21 10.88 0.96
C LYS A 34 -12.37 9.83 -0.15
N ILE A 35 -11.65 8.72 -0.02
CA ILE A 35 -11.75 7.59 -0.95
C ILE A 35 -13.19 7.05 -0.93
N ARG A 36 -13.75 6.78 -2.11
CA ARG A 36 -15.15 6.35 -2.34
C ARG A 36 -16.23 7.42 -2.04
N SER A 37 -15.85 8.66 -1.80
CA SER A 37 -16.83 9.74 -1.65
C SER A 37 -17.44 10.15 -3.02
N PRO A 38 -18.69 10.63 -3.04
CA PRO A 38 -19.30 11.15 -4.26
C PRO A 38 -18.59 12.41 -4.78
N GLU A 39 -18.07 13.26 -3.87
CA GLU A 39 -17.30 14.46 -4.23
C GLU A 39 -16.03 14.09 -4.99
N ARG A 40 -15.33 13.03 -4.54
CA ARG A 40 -14.15 12.52 -5.27
C ARG A 40 -14.53 12.06 -6.67
N ARG A 41 -15.65 11.33 -6.82
CA ARG A 41 -16.12 10.88 -8.13
C ARG A 41 -16.40 12.07 -9.04
N GLN A 42 -17.15 13.06 -8.53
CA GLN A 42 -17.51 14.26 -9.26
C GLN A 42 -16.27 15.05 -9.69
N ALA A 43 -15.26 15.17 -8.81
CA ALA A 43 -13.99 15.82 -9.15
C ALA A 43 -13.32 15.17 -10.37
N TRP A 44 -13.30 13.83 -10.45
CA TRP A 44 -12.75 13.11 -11.61
C TRP A 44 -13.62 13.24 -12.87
N GLU A 45 -14.93 13.37 -12.72
CA GLU A 45 -15.86 13.61 -13.83
C GLU A 45 -15.67 15.01 -14.40
N SER A 46 -15.69 16.04 -13.56
CA SER A 46 -15.44 17.43 -13.95
C SER A 46 -14.05 17.60 -14.57
N LEU A 47 -13.04 16.87 -14.07
CA LEU A 47 -11.71 16.89 -14.66
C LEU A 47 -11.71 16.32 -16.09
N ALA A 48 -12.40 15.20 -16.32
CA ALA A 48 -12.51 14.65 -17.66
C ALA A 48 -13.31 15.55 -18.61
N GLU A 49 -14.34 16.23 -18.12
CA GLU A 49 -15.11 17.22 -18.89
C GLU A 49 -14.21 18.38 -19.32
N LYS A 50 -13.50 19.04 -18.39
CA LYS A 50 -12.57 20.12 -18.70
C LYS A 50 -11.48 19.71 -19.68
N LEU A 51 -10.93 18.50 -19.52
CA LEU A 51 -9.94 17.99 -20.47
C LEU A 51 -10.52 17.86 -21.88
N ASN A 52 -11.76 17.37 -22.02
CA ASN A 52 -12.41 17.25 -23.32
C ASN A 52 -12.83 18.61 -23.92
N GLU A 53 -12.97 19.66 -23.12
CA GLU A 53 -13.19 21.04 -23.59
C GLU A 53 -11.91 21.68 -24.17
N ASN A 54 -10.73 21.15 -23.80
CA ASN A 54 -9.46 21.67 -24.34
C ASN A 54 -9.36 21.45 -25.85
N SER A 55 -9.05 22.54 -26.57
CA SER A 55 -8.94 22.54 -28.03
C SER A 55 -7.58 22.03 -28.53
N CYS A 56 -6.52 22.16 -27.72
CA CYS A 56 -5.19 21.65 -28.01
C CYS A 56 -4.41 21.40 -26.70
N PRO A 57 -3.95 20.16 -26.43
CA PRO A 57 -4.17 18.95 -27.21
C PRO A 57 -5.63 18.48 -27.12
N LYS A 58 -6.12 17.79 -28.17
CA LYS A 58 -7.53 17.35 -28.23
C LYS A 58 -7.72 16.06 -27.44
N PHE A 59 -8.49 16.13 -26.36
CA PHE A 59 -8.80 14.97 -25.55
C PHE A 59 -10.04 14.22 -26.04
N ARG A 60 -10.04 12.91 -25.80
CA ARG A 60 -11.21 12.05 -25.91
C ARG A 60 -11.18 11.03 -24.79
N VAL A 61 -11.37 11.52 -23.57
CA VAL A 61 -11.16 10.77 -22.32
C VAL A 61 -12.45 10.62 -21.51
N THR A 62 -12.48 9.60 -20.65
CA THR A 62 -13.49 9.41 -19.61
C THR A 62 -12.85 9.59 -18.23
N ALA A 63 -13.65 9.85 -17.20
CA ALA A 63 -13.17 9.91 -15.81
C ALA A 63 -12.43 8.64 -15.35
N ARG A 64 -12.71 7.49 -15.97
CA ARG A 64 -11.97 6.25 -15.75
C ARG A 64 -10.58 6.30 -16.38
N SER A 65 -10.48 6.62 -17.67
CA SER A 65 -9.20 6.66 -18.37
C SER A 65 -8.25 7.71 -17.80
N VAL A 66 -8.77 8.84 -17.30
CA VAL A 66 -7.93 9.85 -16.65
C VAL A 66 -7.38 9.33 -15.32
N ARG A 67 -8.21 8.69 -14.48
CA ARG A 67 -7.74 8.05 -13.24
C ARG A 67 -6.70 6.97 -13.51
N ASP A 68 -6.92 6.13 -14.52
CA ASP A 68 -6.00 5.05 -14.87
C ASP A 68 -4.65 5.63 -15.34
N ARG A 69 -4.67 6.69 -16.16
CA ARG A 69 -3.45 7.39 -16.60
C ARG A 69 -2.73 8.09 -15.44
N TYR A 70 -3.47 8.80 -14.61
CA TYR A 70 -2.96 9.45 -13.39
C TYR A 70 -2.23 8.44 -12.50
N ASN A 71 -2.88 7.32 -12.18
CA ASN A 71 -2.29 6.27 -11.34
C ASN A 71 -1.02 5.68 -11.96
N LEU A 72 -1.00 5.48 -13.28
CA LEU A 72 0.19 4.99 -13.98
C LEU A 72 1.38 5.96 -13.84
N LEU A 73 1.14 7.26 -14.05
CA LEU A 73 2.18 8.28 -13.99
C LEU A 73 2.72 8.48 -12.58
N THR A 74 1.82 8.62 -11.59
CA THR A 74 2.22 8.80 -10.19
C THR A 74 2.97 7.58 -9.63
N GLN A 75 2.54 6.36 -9.99
CA GLN A 75 3.28 5.14 -9.61
C GLN A 75 4.67 5.08 -10.25
N LYS A 76 4.78 5.47 -11.53
CA LYS A 76 6.06 5.49 -12.24
C LYS A 76 7.02 6.51 -11.62
N MET A 77 6.53 7.70 -11.27
CA MET A 77 7.35 8.74 -10.62
C MET A 77 7.74 8.37 -9.19
N ALA A 78 6.82 7.82 -8.41
CA ALA A 78 7.16 7.32 -7.07
C ALA A 78 8.22 6.21 -7.11
N ALA A 79 8.19 5.35 -8.14
CA ALA A 79 9.22 4.32 -8.34
C ALA A 79 10.57 4.94 -8.75
N LYS A 80 10.56 5.97 -9.62
CA LYS A 80 11.75 6.72 -10.05
C LYS A 80 12.44 7.36 -8.84
N LEU A 81 11.72 8.16 -8.05
CA LEU A 81 12.23 8.79 -6.83
C LEU A 81 12.82 7.78 -5.84
N LYS A 82 12.12 6.66 -5.60
CA LYS A 82 12.62 5.58 -4.72
C LYS A 82 13.89 4.91 -5.24
N SER A 83 14.11 4.89 -6.55
CA SER A 83 15.32 4.34 -7.16
C SER A 83 16.49 5.33 -7.11
N GLU A 84 16.22 6.62 -7.29
CA GLU A 84 17.20 7.71 -7.19
C GLU A 84 17.68 7.93 -5.74
N GLU A 85 16.77 7.88 -4.76
CA GLU A 85 17.14 7.88 -3.33
C GLU A 85 18.11 6.75 -2.96
N LYS A 86 18.05 5.62 -3.68
CA LYS A 86 18.93 4.46 -3.46
C LYS A 86 20.23 4.53 -4.26
N ALA A 87 20.26 5.27 -5.36
CA ALA A 87 21.38 5.36 -6.28
C ALA A 87 21.89 6.80 -6.33
N SER A 88 22.69 7.19 -5.33
CA SER A 88 23.62 8.34 -5.35
C SER A 88 23.28 9.51 -6.31
N GLY A 89 22.67 10.56 -5.78
CA GLY A 89 23.11 11.98 -5.84
C GLY A 89 23.38 12.69 -7.18
N ILE A 90 23.20 12.06 -8.34
CA ILE A 90 23.35 12.73 -9.64
C ILE A 90 21.98 13.23 -10.07
N GLN A 91 21.82 14.55 -10.02
CA GLN A 91 20.60 15.25 -10.45
C GLN A 91 20.44 15.09 -11.96
N VAL A 92 19.45 14.29 -12.37
CA VAL A 92 18.99 14.18 -13.75
C VAL A 92 18.14 15.41 -14.06
N GLU A 93 18.24 15.96 -15.28
CA GLU A 93 17.34 17.03 -15.74
C GLU A 93 15.87 16.58 -15.58
N THR A 94 15.12 17.27 -14.72
CA THR A 94 13.69 17.02 -14.53
C THR A 94 12.92 17.63 -15.68
N SER A 95 12.01 16.85 -16.28
CA SER A 95 11.06 17.38 -17.26
C SER A 95 9.98 18.18 -16.54
N GLU A 96 9.34 19.14 -17.23
CA GLU A 96 8.16 19.83 -16.68
C GLU A 96 7.09 18.86 -16.14
N LEU A 97 6.91 17.72 -16.83
CA LEU A 97 6.00 16.67 -16.40
C LEU A 97 6.45 16.01 -15.08
N ASP A 98 7.76 15.87 -14.88
CA ASP A 98 8.33 15.29 -13.66
C ASP A 98 8.08 16.24 -12.48
N ASP A 99 8.32 17.55 -12.65
CA ASP A 99 8.06 18.57 -11.61
C ASP A 99 6.58 18.61 -11.21
N LEU A 100 5.66 18.57 -12.20
CA LEU A 100 4.21 18.53 -11.94
C LEU A 100 3.80 17.28 -11.18
N LEU A 101 4.38 16.12 -11.50
CA LEU A 101 4.08 14.86 -10.83
C LEU A 101 4.66 14.81 -9.42
N GLU A 102 5.81 15.43 -9.18
CA GLU A 102 6.38 15.59 -7.84
C GLU A 102 5.49 16.46 -6.95
N GLU A 103 5.04 17.61 -7.45
CA GLU A 103 4.11 18.49 -6.73
C GLU A 103 2.79 17.76 -6.40
N ILE A 104 2.25 17.02 -7.36
CA ILE A 104 1.05 16.18 -7.16
C ILE A 104 1.27 15.17 -6.04
N LEU A 105 2.42 14.47 -6.02
CA LEU A 105 2.72 13.47 -5.00
C LEU A 105 2.87 14.09 -3.61
N GLU A 106 3.49 15.27 -3.52
CA GLU A 106 3.63 16.01 -2.26
C GLU A 106 2.26 16.44 -1.72
N LYS A 107 1.42 17.05 -2.57
CA LYS A 107 0.06 17.46 -2.19
C LYS A 107 -0.84 16.28 -1.86
N GLU A 108 -0.74 15.16 -2.58
CA GLU A 108 -1.49 13.95 -2.28
C GLU A 108 -1.10 13.37 -0.91
N LYS A 109 0.20 13.39 -0.56
CA LYS A 109 0.67 12.98 0.76
C LYS A 109 0.12 13.88 1.86
N ALA A 110 0.20 15.19 1.71
CA ALA A 110 -0.35 16.15 2.67
C ALA A 110 -1.87 15.99 2.84
N ALA A 111 -2.60 15.82 1.73
CA ALA A 111 -4.04 15.57 1.75
C ALA A 111 -4.39 14.27 2.47
N LYS A 112 -3.62 13.20 2.25
CA LYS A 112 -3.81 11.92 2.92
C LYS A 112 -3.57 12.02 4.42
N GLU A 113 -2.52 12.70 4.85
CA GLU A 113 -2.25 12.93 6.28
C GLU A 113 -3.38 13.70 6.96
N LYS A 114 -3.93 14.73 6.30
CA LYS A 114 -5.10 15.47 6.79
C LYS A 114 -6.32 14.54 6.94
N LEU A 115 -6.65 13.76 5.92
CA LEU A 115 -7.79 12.84 5.94
C LEU A 115 -7.66 11.76 7.03
N GLU A 116 -6.45 11.24 7.27
CA GLU A 116 -6.20 10.29 8.35
C GLU A 116 -6.37 10.93 9.73
N SER A 117 -5.92 12.17 9.90
CA SER A 117 -6.11 12.91 11.15
C SER A 117 -7.60 13.16 11.47
N ASP A 118 -8.39 13.54 10.45
CA ASP A 118 -9.84 13.71 10.58
C ASP A 118 -10.54 12.39 10.95
N ASN A 119 -10.17 11.28 10.31
CA ASN A 119 -10.72 9.97 10.63
C ASN A 119 -10.37 9.52 12.07
N GLN A 120 -9.17 9.85 12.56
CA GLN A 120 -8.76 9.56 13.94
C GLN A 120 -9.57 10.39 14.94
N ASN A 121 -9.83 11.65 14.65
CA ASN A 121 -10.68 12.52 15.44
C ASN A 121 -12.14 12.04 15.45
N ASP A 122 -12.70 11.68 14.30
CA ASP A 122 -14.05 11.11 14.19
C ASP A 122 -14.19 9.84 15.03
N LYS A 123 -13.18 8.95 14.96
CA LYS A 123 -13.13 7.71 15.75
C LYS A 123 -13.02 7.99 17.24
N ALA A 124 -12.24 8.99 17.64
CA ALA A 124 -12.12 9.40 19.04
C ALA A 124 -13.44 10.00 19.55
N ALA A 125 -14.07 10.88 18.79
CA ALA A 125 -15.37 11.47 19.11
C ALA A 125 -16.49 10.42 19.23
N ALA A 126 -16.54 9.45 18.30
CA ALA A 126 -17.49 8.34 18.35
C ALA A 126 -17.27 7.45 19.58
N LYS A 127 -16.00 7.17 19.94
CA LYS A 127 -15.66 6.44 21.16
C LYS A 127 -16.04 7.22 22.42
N ASP A 128 -15.80 8.52 22.45
CA ASP A 128 -16.15 9.37 23.58
C ASP A 128 -17.68 9.49 23.75
N MET A 129 -18.43 9.67 22.66
CA MET A 129 -19.90 9.62 22.68
C MET A 129 -20.41 8.27 23.18
N ARG A 130 -19.81 7.16 22.73
CA ARG A 130 -20.15 5.81 23.23
C ARG A 130 -19.87 5.66 24.72
N LYS A 131 -18.72 6.15 25.20
CA LYS A 131 -18.34 6.13 26.62
C LYS A 131 -19.30 6.96 27.48
N LYS A 132 -19.59 8.20 27.05
CA LYS A 132 -20.57 9.09 27.70
C LYS A 132 -21.96 8.47 27.76
N ALA A 133 -22.41 7.79 26.71
CA ALA A 133 -23.69 7.08 26.70
C ALA A 133 -23.70 5.92 27.72
N LEU A 134 -22.65 5.10 27.77
CA LEU A 134 -22.50 4.00 28.73
C LEU A 134 -22.47 4.52 30.19
N GLU A 135 -21.73 5.61 30.44
CA GLU A 135 -21.68 6.24 31.77
C GLU A 135 -23.05 6.83 32.16
N ARG A 136 -23.75 7.49 31.25
CA ARG A 136 -25.10 8.02 31.49
C ARG A 136 -26.11 6.91 31.78
N MET A 137 -26.04 5.79 31.07
CA MET A 137 -26.83 4.60 31.40
C MET A 137 -26.51 4.08 32.80
N GLY A 138 -25.22 4.00 33.17
CA GLY A 138 -24.78 3.60 34.50
C GLY A 138 -25.26 4.53 35.62
N GLN A 139 -25.28 5.84 35.38
CA GLN A 139 -25.78 6.83 36.34
C GLN A 139 -27.30 6.74 36.53
N THR A 140 -28.07 6.54 35.46
CA THR A 140 -29.52 6.34 35.55
C THR A 140 -29.88 5.05 36.29
N ALA A 141 -29.05 4.00 36.14
CA ALA A 141 -29.18 2.77 36.92
C ALA A 141 -28.86 2.97 38.41
N LYS A 142 -27.85 3.79 38.74
CA LYS A 142 -27.51 4.13 40.14
C LYS A 142 -28.59 4.99 40.81
N ARG A 143 -29.15 6.01 40.14
CA ARG A 143 -30.25 6.83 40.69
C ARG A 143 -31.52 6.02 40.96
N LYS A 144 -31.83 5.02 40.13
CA LYS A 144 -32.94 4.08 40.38
C LYS A 144 -32.73 3.20 41.61
N LYS A 145 -31.50 3.08 42.12
CA LYS A 145 -31.15 2.32 43.31
C LYS A 145 -31.13 3.19 44.58
N GLU A 146 -30.87 4.49 44.45
CA GLU A 146 -30.85 5.45 45.57
C GLU A 146 -32.22 6.11 45.85
N SER A 147 -33.13 6.17 44.87
CA SER A 147 -34.48 6.74 45.08
C SER A 147 -35.48 5.77 45.73
N ASP A 148 -35.04 4.62 46.23
CA ASP A 148 -35.89 3.59 46.85
C ASP A 148 -35.68 3.51 48.38
N ASP A 149 -35.21 4.59 49.01
CA ASP A 149 -35.00 4.64 50.47
C ASP A 149 -35.79 5.75 51.20
N SER A 150 -36.82 6.32 50.56
CA SER A 150 -37.65 7.34 51.21
C SER A 150 -39.10 7.42 50.72
N VAL A 151 -39.85 6.32 50.70
CA VAL A 151 -41.34 6.35 50.69
C VAL A 151 -41.91 5.14 51.47
N PRO A 152 -42.94 5.30 52.33
CA PRO A 152 -43.50 4.22 53.14
C PRO A 152 -44.11 3.07 52.32
N LYS A 153 -43.91 1.85 52.84
CA LYS A 153 -44.43 0.56 52.39
C LYS A 153 -45.93 0.61 52.09
N ASN A 154 -46.33 0.62 50.82
CA ASN A 154 -47.57 -0.04 50.37
C ASN A 154 -47.70 -0.13 48.85
N LEU A 155 -46.85 -0.90 48.17
CA LEU A 155 -47.23 -1.54 46.91
C LEU A 155 -46.52 -2.89 46.81
N LYS A 156 -47.27 -3.98 46.95
CA LYS A 156 -46.83 -5.35 46.68
C LYS A 156 -46.32 -5.44 45.24
N LYS A 157 -45.02 -5.23 44.99
CA LYS A 157 -44.40 -5.56 43.71
C LYS A 157 -44.20 -7.08 43.68
N LYS A 158 -45.03 -7.74 42.88
CA LYS A 158 -44.92 -9.18 42.55
C LYS A 158 -43.46 -9.50 42.25
N SER A 159 -42.88 -10.39 43.07
CA SER A 159 -41.65 -11.08 42.75
C SER A 159 -41.85 -11.80 41.41
N ARG A 160 -41.34 -11.20 40.34
CA ARG A 160 -41.22 -11.87 39.04
C ARG A 160 -39.96 -12.70 39.10
N ARG A 161 -40.14 -13.98 39.44
CA ARG A 161 -39.18 -15.05 39.11
C ARG A 161 -38.74 -14.86 37.64
N SER A 162 -37.44 -15.01 37.40
CA SER A 162 -36.73 -14.85 36.11
C SER A 162 -36.19 -13.44 35.77
N THR A 163 -35.34 -12.91 36.63
CA THR A 163 -34.32 -11.89 36.27
C THR A 163 -32.90 -12.43 36.35
N SER A 164 -32.67 -13.53 37.08
CA SER A 164 -31.35 -14.20 37.16
C SER A 164 -30.95 -14.78 35.81
N ASP A 165 -31.88 -15.51 35.16
CA ASP A 165 -31.66 -16.24 33.91
C ASP A 165 -31.31 -15.31 32.73
N ALA A 166 -31.98 -14.15 32.66
CA ALA A 166 -31.68 -13.12 31.67
C ALA A 166 -30.31 -12.44 31.89
N VAL A 167 -29.88 -12.29 33.15
CA VAL A 167 -28.55 -11.74 33.49
C VAL A 167 -27.45 -12.75 33.20
N GLU A 168 -27.71 -14.03 33.45
CA GLU A 168 -26.80 -15.13 33.13
C GLU A 168 -26.59 -15.26 31.62
N TYR A 169 -27.68 -15.20 30.84
CA TYR A 169 -27.60 -15.16 29.37
C TYR A 169 -26.79 -13.97 28.84
N LEU A 170 -26.91 -12.79 29.45
CA LEU A 170 -26.15 -11.60 29.04
C LEU A 170 -24.65 -11.74 29.38
N LYS A 171 -24.31 -12.36 30.51
CA LYS A 171 -22.92 -12.68 30.85
C LYS A 171 -22.33 -13.72 29.90
N GLU A 172 -23.05 -14.83 29.68
CA GLU A 172 -22.63 -15.90 28.78
C GLU A 172 -22.43 -15.37 27.35
N ARG A 173 -23.28 -14.44 26.90
CA ARG A 173 -23.14 -13.77 25.61
C ARG A 173 -21.89 -12.88 25.55
N ALA A 174 -21.60 -12.13 26.61
CA ALA A 174 -20.40 -11.30 26.68
C ALA A 174 -19.12 -12.16 26.68
N ASP A 175 -19.11 -13.26 27.42
CA ASP A 175 -17.98 -14.19 27.46
C ASP A 175 -17.76 -14.86 26.10
N LYS A 176 -18.83 -15.24 25.40
CA LYS A 176 -18.75 -15.74 24.01
C LYS A 176 -18.21 -14.69 23.03
N GLU A 177 -18.60 -13.43 23.18
CA GLU A 177 -18.10 -12.35 22.32
C GLU A 177 -16.61 -12.07 22.57
N ILE A 178 -16.17 -12.11 23.83
CA ILE A 178 -14.75 -11.99 24.20
C ILE A 178 -13.95 -13.17 23.64
N GLY A 179 -14.44 -14.41 23.81
CA GLY A 179 -13.77 -15.61 23.30
C GLY A 179 -13.64 -15.62 21.77
N LEU A 180 -14.67 -15.18 21.03
CA LEU A 180 -14.59 -15.05 19.57
C LEU A 180 -13.52 -14.03 19.15
N LYS A 181 -13.42 -12.92 19.88
CA LYS A 181 -12.44 -11.87 19.59
C LYS A 181 -11.01 -12.30 19.90
N GLU A 182 -10.80 -13.10 20.93
CA GLU A 182 -9.51 -13.71 21.23
C GLU A 182 -9.10 -14.72 20.15
N GLN A 183 -10.01 -15.59 19.71
CA GLN A 183 -9.76 -16.52 18.60
C GLN A 183 -9.42 -15.80 17.29
N GLU A 184 -10.11 -14.71 16.97
CA GLU A 184 -9.80 -13.89 15.78
C GLU A 184 -8.40 -13.27 15.87
N LEU A 185 -8.01 -12.74 17.03
CA LEU A 185 -6.67 -12.20 17.26
C LEU A 185 -5.59 -13.28 17.16
N GLU A 186 -5.85 -14.47 17.67
CA GLU A 186 -4.92 -15.59 17.63
C GLU A 186 -4.73 -16.12 16.21
N LEU A 187 -5.81 -16.26 15.44
CA LEU A 187 -5.76 -16.60 14.01
C LEU A 187 -4.96 -15.58 13.22
N ARG A 188 -5.21 -14.28 13.45
CA ARG A 188 -4.46 -13.20 12.78
C ARG A 188 -2.98 -13.21 13.13
N LYS A 189 -2.62 -13.52 14.38
CA LYS A 189 -1.22 -13.64 14.81
C LYS A 189 -0.55 -14.84 14.14
N LYS A 190 -1.24 -15.98 14.06
CA LYS A 190 -0.76 -17.20 13.40
C LYS A 190 -0.56 -17.00 11.89
N GLU A 191 -1.47 -16.29 11.23
CA GLU A 191 -1.29 -15.90 9.82
C GLU A 191 -0.05 -15.03 9.62
N GLN A 192 0.18 -14.05 10.49
CA GLN A 192 1.37 -13.19 10.41
C GLN A 192 2.66 -13.98 10.64
N GLU A 193 2.67 -14.92 11.59
CA GLU A 193 3.82 -15.80 11.81
C GLU A 193 4.08 -16.70 10.60
N ASN A 194 3.04 -17.33 10.04
CA ASN A 194 3.17 -18.15 8.82
C ASN A 194 3.67 -17.36 7.60
N ILE A 195 3.30 -16.08 7.48
CA ILE A 195 3.81 -15.20 6.41
C ILE A 195 5.31 -14.92 6.63
N LYS A 196 5.70 -14.55 7.86
CA LYS A 196 7.11 -14.29 8.21
C LYS A 196 7.97 -15.54 8.04
N GLU A 197 7.45 -16.71 8.39
CA GLU A 197 8.14 -17.99 8.21
C GLU A 197 8.35 -18.29 6.73
N ARG A 198 7.32 -18.15 5.88
CA ARG A 198 7.46 -18.29 4.42
C ARG A 198 8.46 -17.30 3.82
N GLU A 199 8.51 -16.07 4.32
CA GLU A 199 9.51 -15.09 3.88
C GLU A 199 10.93 -15.51 4.29
N ARG A 200 11.12 -16.01 5.52
CA ARG A 200 12.43 -16.54 5.96
C ARG A 200 12.86 -17.73 5.12
N GLU A 201 11.97 -18.69 4.85
CA GLU A 201 12.27 -19.84 3.99
C GLU A 201 12.66 -19.41 2.57
N LYS A 202 11.94 -18.44 1.99
CA LYS A 202 12.29 -17.89 0.68
C LYS A 202 13.65 -17.20 0.69
N ASN A 203 13.95 -16.42 1.72
CA ASN A 203 15.25 -15.76 1.86
C ASN A 203 16.38 -16.78 2.03
N GLN A 204 16.21 -17.78 2.89
CA GLN A 204 17.19 -18.87 3.05
C GLN A 204 17.39 -19.65 1.74
N ASN A 205 16.31 -19.95 1.01
CA ASN A 205 16.42 -20.61 -0.29
C ASN A 205 17.15 -19.73 -1.32
N GLN A 206 16.89 -18.42 -1.36
CA GLN A 206 17.64 -17.49 -2.21
C GLN A 206 19.13 -17.43 -1.83
N GLU A 207 19.45 -17.30 -0.54
CA GLU A 207 20.82 -17.29 -0.04
C GLU A 207 21.57 -18.58 -0.39
N ASN A 208 20.93 -19.73 -0.20
CA ASN A 208 21.50 -21.03 -0.57
C ASN A 208 21.75 -21.14 -2.08
N LEU A 209 20.84 -20.62 -2.92
CA LEU A 209 21.00 -20.61 -4.37
C LEU A 209 22.19 -19.74 -4.80
N ILE A 210 22.31 -18.54 -4.22
CA ILE A 210 23.41 -17.61 -4.47
C ILE A 210 24.73 -18.24 -4.03
N SER A 211 24.78 -18.81 -2.83
CA SER A 211 25.97 -19.50 -2.29
C SER A 211 26.43 -20.64 -3.20
N THR A 212 25.48 -21.44 -3.72
CA THR A 212 25.79 -22.53 -4.65
C THR A 212 26.35 -22.02 -5.98
N MET A 213 25.77 -20.94 -6.53
CA MET A 213 26.25 -20.32 -7.77
C MET A 213 27.65 -19.72 -7.61
N VAL A 214 27.91 -19.02 -6.50
CA VAL A 214 29.24 -18.47 -6.19
C VAL A 214 30.27 -19.59 -6.06
N LYS A 215 29.93 -20.68 -5.36
CA LYS A 215 30.83 -21.83 -5.22
C LYS A 215 31.16 -22.48 -6.56
N GLN A 216 30.18 -22.61 -7.45
CA GLN A 216 30.38 -23.15 -8.79
C GLN A 216 31.27 -22.24 -9.65
N GLN A 217 31.04 -20.91 -9.60
CA GLN A 217 31.87 -19.94 -10.29
C GLN A 217 33.31 -19.97 -9.78
N GLN A 218 33.50 -20.07 -8.46
CA GLN A 218 34.83 -20.11 -7.84
C GLN A 218 35.58 -21.40 -8.22
N GLN A 219 34.90 -22.55 -8.30
CA GLN A 219 35.49 -23.79 -8.80
C GLN A 219 35.91 -23.68 -10.27
N GLN A 220 35.11 -23.05 -11.14
CA GLN A 220 35.49 -22.83 -12.54
C GLN A 220 36.72 -21.92 -12.65
N GLN A 221 36.78 -20.85 -11.87
CA GLN A 221 37.94 -19.95 -11.83
C GLN A 221 39.21 -20.66 -11.35
N GLN A 222 39.11 -21.50 -10.31
CA GLN A 222 40.25 -22.30 -9.83
C GLN A 222 40.75 -23.29 -10.90
N MET A 223 39.83 -23.97 -11.59
CA MET A 223 40.19 -24.91 -12.66
C MET A 223 40.86 -24.21 -13.84
N MET A 224 40.35 -23.03 -14.22
CA MET A 224 40.96 -22.19 -15.26
C MET A 224 42.36 -21.71 -14.85
N MET A 225 42.55 -21.28 -13.61
CA MET A 225 43.85 -20.85 -13.10
C MET A 225 44.86 -21.99 -13.08
N MET A 226 44.43 -23.21 -12.73
CA MET A 226 45.29 -24.40 -12.77
C MET A 226 45.72 -24.75 -14.21
N MET A 227 44.81 -24.65 -15.19
CA MET A 227 45.13 -24.89 -16.60
C MET A 227 46.12 -23.84 -17.15
N ILE A 228 45.93 -22.56 -16.84
CA ILE A 228 46.85 -21.49 -17.25
C ILE A 228 48.24 -21.73 -16.65
N ASN A 229 48.31 -22.10 -15.37
CA ASN A 229 49.60 -22.37 -14.72
C ASN A 229 50.31 -23.58 -15.36
N GLN A 230 49.57 -24.66 -15.64
CA GLN A 230 50.11 -25.82 -16.36
C GLN A 230 50.62 -25.46 -17.76
N GLN A 231 49.85 -24.66 -18.52
CA GLN A 231 50.27 -24.18 -19.84
C GLN A 231 51.53 -23.30 -19.75
N GLN A 232 51.62 -22.44 -18.73
CA GLN A 232 52.82 -21.64 -18.48
C GLN A 232 54.03 -22.51 -18.19
N GLN A 233 53.91 -23.52 -17.32
CA GLN A 233 55.01 -24.44 -17.01
C GLN A 233 55.46 -25.21 -18.25
N GLN A 234 54.53 -25.72 -19.06
CA GLN A 234 54.87 -26.38 -20.33
C GLN A 234 55.57 -25.43 -21.30
N SER A 235 55.10 -24.18 -21.43
CA SER A 235 55.72 -23.17 -22.29
C SER A 235 57.13 -22.77 -21.82
N GLN A 236 57.36 -22.65 -20.51
CA GLN A 236 58.67 -22.37 -19.94
C GLN A 236 59.63 -23.55 -20.11
N ALA A 237 59.16 -24.78 -19.87
CA ALA A 237 59.95 -25.98 -20.11
C ALA A 237 60.33 -26.13 -21.59
N PHE A 238 59.41 -25.81 -22.50
CA PHE A 238 59.67 -25.79 -23.94
C PHE A 238 60.68 -24.71 -24.34
N LEU A 239 60.56 -23.48 -23.82
CA LEU A 239 61.51 -22.40 -24.05
C LEU A 239 62.92 -22.74 -23.51
N ALA A 240 63.01 -23.31 -22.31
CA ALA A 240 64.27 -23.76 -21.72
C ALA A 240 64.92 -24.90 -22.52
N PHE A 241 64.11 -25.81 -23.08
CA PHE A 241 64.58 -26.84 -23.99
C PHE A 241 65.11 -26.24 -25.30
N MET A 242 64.38 -25.30 -25.91
CA MET A 242 64.82 -24.60 -27.12
C MET A 242 66.12 -23.81 -26.89
N GLN A 243 66.29 -23.14 -25.76
CA GLN A 243 67.55 -22.45 -25.42
C GLN A 243 68.76 -23.38 -25.27
N LYS A 244 68.55 -24.66 -24.94
CA LYS A 244 69.63 -25.67 -24.85
C LYS A 244 70.05 -26.23 -26.21
N TYR A 245 69.19 -26.18 -27.22
CA TYR A 245 69.40 -26.88 -28.50
C TYR A 245 69.37 -25.98 -29.74
N VAL A 246 69.02 -24.71 -29.61
CA VAL A 246 69.18 -23.70 -30.67
C VAL A 246 70.55 -23.04 -30.50
N PRO A 247 71.51 -23.25 -31.43
CA PRO A 247 72.80 -22.56 -31.37
C PRO A 247 72.60 -21.05 -31.58
N LYS A 248 73.38 -20.26 -30.83
CA LYS A 248 73.49 -18.80 -31.03
C LYS A 248 74.00 -18.45 -32.42
#